data_AF-A0AAV5D117-F1
#
_entry.id   AF-A0AAV5D117-F1
#
_cell.length_a   1.000
_cell.length_b   1.000
_cell.length_c   1.000
_cell.angle_alpha   90.00
_cell.angle_beta   90.00
_cell.angle_gamma   90.00
#
_symmetry.space_group_name_H-M   'P 1'
#
loop_
_entity.id
_entity.type
_entity.pdbx_description
1 polymer ?
#
loop_
_entity_poly.entity_id
_entity_poly.type
_entity_poly.pdbx_seq_one_letter_code
_entity_poly.pdbx_strand_id
1 'polypeptide(L)'
;MFIHLMTVLDLPKWLYKALDKNMRGFLWKDHGTTNGGCCLVPWNRVQRPLQYGGLGIRNLELQGWALRIRWMWLEKTDAPRPWEGLPIVVPRHAQALFNVIVATNVGDGQTTKFWTDQWLQGQTISEIAPQLVGTVPKNAIQNRTVAQALQNRT
;
A
#
# COMPACT_ATOMS: atom_id res chain seq x y z
N MET A 1 -14.79 4.24 13.97
CA MET A 1 -15.45 4.69 12.73
C MET A 1 -14.45 5.07 11.62
N PHE A 2 -13.54 6.03 11.83
CA PHE A 2 -12.64 6.51 10.75
C PHE A 2 -11.68 5.44 10.19
N ILE A 3 -11.14 4.56 11.04
CA ILE A 3 -10.27 3.46 10.60
C ILE A 3 -11.00 2.55 9.60
N HIS A 4 -12.30 2.28 9.79
CA HIS A 4 -13.08 1.45 8.86
C HIS A 4 -13.28 2.13 7.51
N LEU A 5 -13.50 3.45 7.50
CA LEU A 5 -13.58 4.21 6.25
C LEU A 5 -12.24 4.16 5.52
N MET A 6 -11.13 4.33 6.24
CA MET A 6 -9.79 4.20 5.67
C MET A 6 -9.46 2.78 5.21
N THR A 7 -10.07 1.72 5.75
CA THR A 7 -9.82 0.36 5.24
C THR A 7 -10.47 0.11 3.88
N VAL A 8 -11.56 0.84 3.55
CA VAL A 8 -12.40 0.56 2.37
C VAL A 8 -12.29 1.65 1.31
N LEU A 9 -12.28 2.93 1.70
CA LEU A 9 -12.39 4.09 0.79
C LEU A 9 -11.07 4.83 0.65
N ASP A 10 -10.58 4.99 -0.58
CA ASP A 10 -9.43 5.87 -0.84
C ASP A 10 -9.85 7.32 -0.58
N LEU A 11 -9.40 7.86 0.55
CA LEU A 11 -9.88 9.15 1.02
C LEU A 11 -9.19 10.27 0.23
N PRO A 12 -9.93 11.32 -0.16
CA PRO A 12 -9.34 12.42 -0.88
C PRO A 12 -8.33 13.18 0.00
N LYS A 13 -7.25 13.67 -0.60
CA LYS A 13 -6.14 14.34 0.12
C LYS A 13 -6.59 15.51 1.00
N TRP A 14 -7.65 16.21 0.64
CA TRP A 14 -8.18 17.32 1.45
C TRP A 14 -8.71 16.84 2.80
N LEU A 15 -9.26 15.62 2.89
CA LEU A 15 -9.81 15.07 4.13
C LEU A 15 -8.70 14.75 5.12
N TYR A 16 -7.59 14.16 4.66
CA TYR A 16 -6.39 13.98 5.48
C TYR A 16 -5.88 15.32 6.01
N LYS A 17 -5.80 16.35 5.15
CA LYS A 17 -5.38 17.70 5.56
C LYS A 17 -6.33 18.33 6.59
N ALA A 18 -7.64 18.13 6.44
CA ALA A 18 -8.65 18.63 7.38
C ALA A 18 -8.50 17.97 8.76
N LEU A 19 -8.30 16.66 8.80
CA LEU A 19 -8.06 15.92 10.04
C LEU A 19 -6.75 16.32 10.69
N ASP A 20 -5.66 16.41 9.92
CA ASP A 20 -4.38 16.91 10.42
C ASP A 20 -4.51 18.35 10.95
N LYS A 21 -5.36 19.19 10.35
CA LYS A 21 -5.64 20.55 10.86
C LYS A 21 -6.34 20.49 12.22
N ASN A 22 -7.34 19.63 12.39
CA ASN A 22 -8.03 19.44 13.66
C ASN A 22 -7.09 18.89 14.74
N MET A 23 -6.26 17.89 14.40
CA MET A 23 -5.27 17.33 15.31
C MET A 23 -4.22 18.36 15.73
N ARG A 24 -3.76 19.21 14.80
CA ARG A 24 -2.89 20.37 15.10
C ARG A 24 -3.57 21.37 16.02
N GLY A 25 -4.85 21.68 15.74
CA GLY A 25 -5.69 22.56 16.55
C GLY A 25 -5.79 22.11 17.99
N PHE A 26 -6.10 20.82 18.18
CA PHE A 26 -6.16 20.20 19.49
C PHE A 26 -4.81 20.25 20.21
N LEU A 27 -3.72 19.87 19.53
CA LEU A 27 -2.40 19.77 20.17
C LEU A 27 -1.82 21.12 20.60
N TRP A 28 -2.05 22.18 19.82
CA TRP A 28 -1.34 23.46 20.00
C TRP A 28 -2.22 24.64 20.41
N LYS A 29 -3.55 24.55 20.29
CA LYS A 29 -4.40 25.73 20.44
C LYS A 29 -5.79 25.49 21.02
N ASP A 30 -5.98 24.37 21.73
CA ASP A 30 -7.22 24.02 22.44
C ASP A 30 -8.48 24.40 21.63
N HIS A 31 -8.60 23.82 20.44
CA HIS A 31 -9.71 24.00 19.46
C HIS A 31 -9.75 25.31 18.64
N GLY A 32 -8.77 26.21 18.75
CA GLY A 32 -8.64 27.39 17.88
C GLY A 32 -8.09 27.12 16.46
N THR A 33 -8.30 28.04 15.52
CA THR A 33 -7.68 27.97 14.18
C THR A 33 -6.16 28.05 14.30
N THR A 34 -5.45 27.00 13.89
CA THR A 34 -3.99 26.95 13.88
C THR A 34 -3.41 27.53 12.60
N ASN A 35 -2.48 28.47 12.75
CA ASN A 35 -1.61 28.97 11.69
C ASN A 35 -0.21 28.37 11.86
N GLY A 36 0.63 28.43 10.82
CA GLY A 36 1.99 27.86 10.85
C GLY A 36 2.85 28.33 12.03
N GLY A 37 2.68 29.59 12.46
CA GLY A 37 3.38 30.15 13.63
C GLY A 37 2.87 29.67 15.00
N CYS A 38 1.75 28.94 15.07
CA CYS A 38 1.25 28.36 16.32
C CYS A 38 1.82 26.96 16.60
N CYS A 39 2.44 26.31 15.60
CA CYS A 39 2.99 24.97 15.77
C CYS A 39 4.46 25.06 16.18
N LEU A 40 4.79 24.62 17.40
CA LEU A 40 6.17 24.59 17.88
C LEU A 40 7.05 23.61 17.10
N VAL A 41 6.44 22.55 16.57
CA VAL A 41 7.13 21.49 15.83
C VAL A 41 6.46 21.26 14.48
N PRO A 42 7.23 21.14 13.37
CA PRO A 42 6.70 20.74 12.08
C PRO A 42 5.89 19.44 12.15
N TRP A 43 4.74 19.40 11.47
CA TRP A 43 3.81 18.27 11.55
C TRP A 43 4.43 16.94 11.09
N ASN A 44 5.29 16.97 10.07
CA ASN A 44 6.02 15.81 9.59
C ASN A 44 7.05 15.26 10.61
N ARG A 45 7.50 16.06 11.59
CA ARG A 45 8.32 15.59 12.72
C ARG A 45 7.45 15.03 13.85
N VAL A 46 6.36 15.71 14.16
CA VAL A 46 5.34 15.25 15.12
C VAL A 46 4.85 13.84 14.77
N GLN A 47 4.65 13.57 13.48
CA GLN A 47 4.17 12.28 12.98
C GLN A 47 5.22 11.14 13.02
N ARG A 48 6.47 11.42 13.38
CA ARG A 48 7.50 10.37 13.45
C ARG A 48 7.33 9.52 14.72
N PRO A 49 7.75 8.25 14.69
CA PRO A 49 7.89 7.44 15.90
C PRO A 49 8.73 8.14 16.97
N LEU A 50 8.45 7.84 18.25
CA LEU A 50 9.16 8.39 19.41
C LEU A 50 10.68 8.15 19.32
N GLN A 51 11.07 6.95 18.87
CA GLN A 51 12.48 6.57 18.66
C GLN A 51 13.23 7.45 17.62
N TYR A 52 12.51 8.16 16.76
CA TYR A 52 13.06 9.08 15.76
C TYR A 52 12.80 10.56 16.11
N GLY A 53 12.55 10.85 17.39
CA GLY A 53 12.36 12.22 17.90
C GLY A 53 11.02 12.86 17.53
N GLY A 54 10.01 12.07 17.18
CA GLY A 54 8.64 12.55 16.98
C GLY A 54 7.75 12.34 18.20
N LEU A 55 6.45 12.64 18.06
CA LEU A 55 5.45 12.44 19.10
C LEU A 55 4.65 11.14 18.92
N GLY A 56 5.00 10.31 17.93
CA GLY A 56 4.31 9.04 17.67
C GLY A 56 2.90 9.21 17.09
N ILE A 57 2.51 10.41 16.68
CA ILE A 57 1.21 10.65 16.04
C ILE A 57 1.20 9.98 14.66
N ARG A 58 0.20 9.14 14.37
CA ARG A 58 0.17 8.40 13.09
C ARG A 58 -0.08 9.35 11.93
N ASN A 59 0.69 9.19 10.86
CA ASN A 59 0.36 9.78 9.57
C ASN A 59 -0.84 9.01 8.97
N LEU A 60 -1.96 9.71 8.80
CA LEU A 60 -3.21 9.10 8.35
C LEU A 60 -3.12 8.56 6.93
N GLU A 61 -2.39 9.22 6.03
CA GLU A 61 -2.22 8.73 4.65
C GLU A 61 -1.45 7.40 4.65
N LEU A 62 -0.32 7.33 5.36
CA LEU A 62 0.48 6.10 5.50
C LEU A 62 -0.29 4.98 6.21
N GLN A 63 -1.07 5.33 7.25
CA GLN A 63 -1.95 4.36 7.92
C GLN A 63 -3.01 3.82 6.97
N GLY A 64 -3.59 4.67 6.11
CA GLY A 64 -4.54 4.26 5.08
C GLY A 64 -3.93 3.33 4.05
N TRP A 65 -2.67 3.54 3.67
CA TRP A 65 -1.94 2.62 2.79
C TRP A 65 -1.69 1.28 3.47
N ALA A 66 -1.19 1.26 4.70
CA ALA A 66 -0.90 0.04 5.44
C ALA A 66 -2.14 -0.87 5.60
N LEU A 67 -3.31 -0.26 5.89
CA LEU A 67 -4.58 -0.97 5.99
C LEU A 67 -5.01 -1.61 4.66
N ARG A 68 -4.68 -0.99 3.52
CA ARG A 68 -4.97 -1.55 2.18
C ARG A 68 -3.98 -2.61 1.74
N ILE A 69 -2.72 -2.45 2.12
CA ILE A 69 -1.68 -3.45 1.89
C ILE A 69 -2.07 -4.78 2.55
N ARG A 70 -2.71 -4.73 3.73
CA ARG A 70 -3.28 -5.92 4.38
C ARG A 70 -4.30 -6.65 3.48
N TRP A 71 -5.13 -5.94 2.74
CA TRP A 71 -6.10 -6.56 1.84
C TRP A 71 -5.41 -7.30 0.69
N MET A 72 -4.38 -6.71 0.07
CA MET A 72 -3.58 -7.39 -0.95
C MET A 72 -2.88 -8.63 -0.40
N TRP A 73 -2.43 -8.59 0.85
CA TRP A 73 -1.85 -9.76 1.50
C TRP A 73 -2.88 -10.87 1.71
N LEU A 74 -4.05 -10.53 2.25
CA LEU A 74 -5.17 -11.47 2.41
C LEU A 74 -5.62 -12.05 1.06
N GLU A 75 -5.54 -11.27 -0.02
CA GLU A 75 -5.83 -11.71 -1.38
C GLU A 75 -4.87 -12.81 -1.87
N LYS A 76 -3.65 -12.90 -1.32
CA LYS A 76 -2.70 -13.95 -1.66
C LYS A 76 -2.75 -15.16 -0.72
N THR A 77 -3.08 -14.95 0.56
CA THR A 77 -2.93 -16.00 1.58
C THR A 77 -4.19 -16.76 1.95
N ASP A 78 -5.38 -16.17 1.76
CA ASP A 78 -6.63 -16.74 2.28
C ASP A 78 -7.57 -17.11 1.12
N ALA A 79 -7.91 -18.39 0.98
CA ALA A 79 -8.91 -18.87 0.03
C ALA A 79 -9.71 -20.03 0.66
N PRO A 80 -11.06 -20.02 0.63
CA PRO A 80 -11.98 -19.04 0.02
C PRO A 80 -12.31 -17.83 0.90
N ARG A 81 -12.65 -16.68 0.29
CA ARG A 81 -12.85 -15.40 1.00
C ARG A 81 -14.31 -14.93 0.95
N PRO A 82 -14.93 -14.60 2.10
CA PRO A 82 -16.26 -13.98 2.13
C PRO A 82 -16.36 -12.62 1.42
N TRP A 83 -15.23 -11.93 1.21
CA TRP A 83 -15.13 -10.62 0.56
C TRP A 83 -14.58 -10.69 -0.87
N GLU A 84 -14.52 -11.88 -1.46
CA GLU A 84 -14.17 -12.07 -2.87
C GLU A 84 -15.18 -11.33 -3.76
N GLY A 85 -14.73 -10.26 -4.42
CA GLY A 85 -15.59 -9.39 -5.24
C GLY A 85 -15.85 -7.99 -4.67
N LEU A 86 -15.40 -7.65 -3.46
CA LEU A 86 -15.39 -6.25 -3.03
C LEU A 86 -14.38 -5.46 -3.87
N PRO A 87 -14.75 -4.31 -4.45
CA PRO A 87 -13.83 -3.48 -5.23
C PRO A 87 -12.88 -2.73 -4.29
N ILE A 88 -11.87 -3.44 -3.78
CA ILE A 88 -10.85 -2.84 -2.92
C ILE A 88 -9.87 -2.08 -3.82
N VAL A 89 -10.08 -0.77 -3.92
CA VAL A 89 -9.18 0.11 -4.67
C VAL A 89 -7.94 0.38 -3.84
N VAL A 90 -6.80 -0.09 -4.34
CA VAL A 90 -5.49 0.17 -3.75
C VAL A 90 -4.79 1.29 -4.53
N PRO A 91 -4.39 2.39 -3.88
CA PRO A 91 -3.60 3.44 -4.51
C PRO A 91 -2.27 2.91 -5.04
N ARG A 92 -1.80 3.47 -6.17
CA ARG A 92 -0.54 3.04 -6.81
C ARG A 92 0.66 3.02 -5.88
N HIS A 93 0.78 3.99 -4.97
CA HIS A 93 1.87 4.02 -3.99
C HIS A 93 1.82 2.86 -3.00
N ALA A 94 0.62 2.48 -2.55
CA ALA A 94 0.44 1.34 -1.66
C ALA A 94 0.71 0.02 -2.39
N GLN A 95 0.30 -0.10 -3.65
CA GLN A 95 0.61 -1.26 -4.50
C GLN A 95 2.13 -1.39 -4.75
N ALA A 96 2.80 -0.29 -5.08
CA ALA A 96 4.25 -0.28 -5.25
C ALA A 96 4.97 -0.69 -3.95
N LEU A 97 4.52 -0.19 -2.79
CA LEU A 97 5.07 -0.55 -1.49
C LEU A 97 4.88 -2.04 -1.19
N PHE A 98 3.71 -2.60 -1.50
CA PHE A 98 3.45 -4.04 -1.36
C PHE A 98 4.37 -4.87 -2.25
N ASN A 99 4.51 -4.51 -3.53
CA ASN A 99 5.35 -5.24 -4.47
C ASN A 99 6.83 -5.28 -4.05
N VAL A 100 7.32 -4.27 -3.34
CA VAL A 100 8.72 -4.21 -2.86
C VAL A 100 8.94 -4.96 -1.55
N ILE A 101 7.92 -5.03 -0.69
CA ILE A 101 8.05 -5.60 0.66
C ILE A 101 7.67 -7.09 0.70
N VAL A 102 6.79 -7.54 -0.21
CA VAL A 102 6.21 -8.88 -0.16
C VAL A 102 6.88 -9.82 -1.15
N ALA A 103 7.79 -10.65 -0.62
CA ALA A 103 8.28 -11.82 -1.32
C ALA A 103 7.24 -12.95 -1.32
N THR A 104 7.08 -13.63 -2.46
CA THR A 104 6.11 -14.72 -2.61
C THR A 104 6.85 -16.03 -2.80
N ASN A 105 6.51 -17.06 -2.02
CA ASN A 105 6.94 -18.41 -2.31
C ASN A 105 6.01 -19.03 -3.36
N VAL A 106 6.56 -19.56 -4.45
CA VAL A 106 5.80 -19.95 -5.65
C VAL A 106 4.75 -21.02 -5.37
N GLY A 107 5.07 -22.01 -4.55
CA GLY A 107 4.19 -23.17 -4.33
C GLY A 107 3.85 -23.87 -5.66
N ASP A 108 2.55 -24.01 -5.94
CA ASP A 108 2.03 -24.55 -7.22
C ASP A 108 2.02 -23.54 -8.38
N GLY A 109 2.36 -22.27 -8.09
CA GLY A 109 2.46 -21.19 -9.06
C GLY A 109 1.13 -20.67 -9.60
N GLN A 110 -0.03 -21.11 -9.10
CA GLN A 110 -1.33 -20.70 -9.64
C GLN A 110 -1.78 -19.32 -9.17
N THR A 111 -1.38 -18.93 -7.96
CA THR A 111 -1.73 -17.63 -7.36
C THR A 111 -0.62 -16.58 -7.50
N THR A 112 0.58 -17.01 -7.90
CA THR A 112 1.76 -16.15 -8.04
C THR A 112 1.81 -15.55 -9.45
N LYS A 113 1.84 -14.22 -9.56
CA LYS A 113 1.97 -13.49 -10.83
C LYS A 113 3.40 -13.51 -11.33
N PHE A 114 3.60 -13.89 -12.59
CA PHE A 114 4.93 -14.12 -13.16
C PHE A 114 5.76 -12.83 -13.26
N TRP A 115 5.16 -11.71 -13.67
CA TRP A 115 5.89 -10.47 -13.95
C TRP A 115 6.00 -9.50 -12.76
N THR A 116 4.98 -9.50 -11.90
CA THR A 116 4.79 -8.45 -10.89
C THR A 116 5.07 -8.88 -9.47
N ASP A 117 5.04 -10.19 -9.17
CA ASP A 117 5.36 -10.68 -7.83
C ASP A 117 6.87 -10.92 -7.67
N GLN A 118 7.39 -10.67 -6.46
CA GLN A 118 8.77 -10.99 -6.10
C GLN A 118 8.90 -12.48 -5.75
N TRP A 119 8.92 -13.34 -6.77
CA TRP A 119 9.02 -14.78 -6.59
C TRP A 119 10.37 -15.37 -7.00
N LEU A 120 11.22 -14.59 -7.68
CA LEU A 120 12.54 -15.02 -8.13
C LEU A 120 13.63 -14.28 -7.35
N GLN A 121 14.25 -14.95 -6.37
CA GLN A 121 15.33 -14.38 -5.54
C GLN A 121 14.97 -13.04 -4.87
N GLY A 122 13.69 -12.85 -4.52
CA GLY A 122 13.20 -11.60 -3.93
C GLY A 122 13.07 -10.44 -4.93
N GLN A 123 13.16 -10.71 -6.23
CA GLN A 123 12.99 -9.73 -7.30
C GLN A 123 11.81 -10.11 -8.19
N THR A 124 11.24 -9.10 -8.83
CA THR A 124 10.27 -9.29 -9.92
C THR A 124 11.00 -9.52 -11.23
N ILE A 125 10.38 -10.26 -12.16
CA ILE A 125 10.95 -10.40 -13.53
C ILE A 125 11.04 -9.03 -14.22
N SER A 126 10.13 -8.10 -13.89
CA SER A 126 10.14 -6.74 -14.43
C SER A 126 11.38 -5.94 -14.02
N GLU A 127 11.95 -6.20 -12.84
CA GLU A 127 13.21 -5.59 -12.38
C GLU A 127 14.43 -6.25 -13.02
N ILE A 128 14.41 -7.58 -13.21
CA ILE A 128 15.52 -8.33 -13.80
C ILE A 128 15.67 -8.04 -15.29
N ALA A 129 14.55 -7.96 -16.02
CA ALA A 129 14.53 -7.82 -17.47
C ALA A 129 13.58 -6.68 -17.94
N PRO A 130 13.88 -5.41 -17.61
CA PRO A 130 12.99 -4.28 -17.91
C PRO A 130 12.77 -4.07 -19.41
N GLN A 131 13.75 -4.40 -20.26
CA GLN A 131 13.61 -4.30 -21.71
C GLN A 131 12.58 -5.29 -22.27
N LEU A 132 12.45 -6.47 -21.65
CA LEU A 132 11.51 -7.49 -22.08
C LEU A 132 10.07 -7.07 -21.76
N VAL A 133 9.85 -6.37 -20.65
CA VAL A 133 8.52 -5.85 -20.25
C VAL A 133 7.91 -4.97 -21.35
N GLY A 134 8.73 -4.18 -22.06
CA GLY A 134 8.25 -3.32 -23.16
C GLY A 134 7.69 -4.09 -24.36
N THR A 135 8.11 -5.35 -24.55
CA THR A 135 7.70 -6.20 -25.69
C THR A 135 6.48 -7.08 -25.39
N VAL A 136 6.12 -7.23 -24.12
CA VAL A 136 5.07 -8.16 -23.68
C VAL A 136 3.73 -7.40 -23.57
N PRO A 137 2.61 -8.01 -24.02
CA PRO A 137 1.30 -7.40 -23.87
C PRO A 137 0.97 -7.08 -22.40
N LYS A 138 0.39 -5.89 -22.14
CA LYS A 138 0.03 -5.43 -20.78
C LYS A 138 -0.83 -6.44 -20.02
N ASN A 139 -1.74 -7.12 -20.71
CA ASN A 139 -2.58 -8.16 -20.10
C ASN A 139 -1.74 -9.35 -19.59
N ALA A 140 -0.76 -9.82 -20.38
CA ALA A 140 0.13 -10.89 -19.96
C ALA A 140 1.01 -10.48 -18.76
N ILE A 141 1.45 -9.22 -18.70
CA ILE A 141 2.18 -8.69 -17.54
C ILE A 141 1.32 -8.74 -16.28
N GLN A 142 0.06 -8.32 -16.37
CA GLN A 142 -0.82 -8.21 -15.20
C GLN A 142 -1.40 -9.55 -14.75
N ASN A 143 -1.67 -10.47 -15.68
CA ASN A 143 -2.51 -11.62 -15.40
C ASN A 143 -1.81 -12.98 -15.42
N ARG A 144 -0.68 -13.11 -16.14
CA ARG A 144 0.00 -14.39 -16.29
C ARG A 144 0.57 -14.89 -14.97
N THR A 145 0.26 -16.13 -14.62
CA THR A 145 0.75 -16.79 -13.40
C THR A 145 2.03 -17.57 -13.67
N VAL A 146 2.78 -17.91 -12.62
CA VAL A 146 4.01 -18.71 -12.75
C VAL A 146 3.71 -20.10 -13.31
N ALA A 147 2.61 -20.73 -12.88
CA ALA A 147 2.16 -22.01 -13.43
C ALA A 147 1.93 -21.93 -14.95
N GLN A 148 1.20 -20.92 -15.43
CA GLN A 148 0.94 -20.71 -16.86
C GLN A 148 2.20 -20.36 -17.66
N ALA A 149 3.18 -19.69 -17.04
CA ALA A 149 4.44 -19.35 -17.69
C ALA A 149 5.34 -20.58 -17.86
N LEU A 150 5.36 -21.48 -16.88
CA LEU A 150 6.24 -22.65 -16.87
C LEU A 150 5.64 -23.88 -17.58
N GLN A 151 4.31 -23.98 -17.71
CA GLN A 151 3.64 -25.09 -18.41
C GLN A 151 3.71 -25.00 -19.94
N ASN A 152 3.93 -23.82 -20.54
CA ASN A 152 4.07 -23.65 -22.01
C ASN A 152 5.44 -24.08 -22.55
N ARG A 153 6.00 -25.20 -22.06
CA ARG A 153 7.35 -25.66 -22.37
C ARG A 153 7.39 -27.04 -23.05
N THR A 154 6.35 -27.35 -23.82
CA THR A 154 6.31 -28.46 -24.78
C THR A 154 6.11 -27.93 -26.17
#